data_AF-A0A3B9CYI1-F1
#
_entry.id   AF-A0A3B9CYI1-F1
#
_cell.length_a   1.000
_cell.length_b   1.000
_cell.length_c   1.000
_cell.angle_alpha   90.00
_cell.angle_beta   90.00
_cell.angle_gamma   90.00
#
_symmetry.space_group_name_H-M   'P 1'
#
loop_
_entity.id
_entity.type
_entity.pdbx_description
1 polymer ?
#
loop_
_entity_poly.entity_id
_entity_poly.type
_entity_poly.pdbx_seq_one_letter_code
_entity_poly.pdbx_strand_id
1 'polypeptide(L)'
;MHATKLKSLLVTAVLTLAVTAGVLLDSEQLTAAPQNGGTSPVHNLQTDGGDVEVFVKFTKILQHSARIKKVLDFDADVVRIDAVQGHPDQITVYALKAGITTVTLIDEFDNSRQVEILVRGDVRHLQSFLKRHFPDDAVEVEEINGSVLLAGWVTQPEHINQIVSIAETFYPEVLNQMRIGGVQQVMLKATVMEVNRSKIRQFGMNFGLIGN
;
A
#
# COMPACT_ATOMS: atom_id res chain seq x y z
N MET A 1 -18.97 -62.27 15.76
CA MET A 1 -18.75 -61.22 14.74
C MET A 1 -18.10 -60.00 15.42
N HIS A 2 -17.35 -59.20 14.66
CA HIS A 2 -16.60 -57.99 15.09
C HIS A 2 -17.48 -56.95 15.84
N ALA A 3 -16.97 -55.95 16.59
CA ALA A 3 -15.64 -55.30 16.72
C ALA A 3 -15.39 -54.87 18.22
N THR A 4 -14.35 -54.16 18.72
CA THR A 4 -13.58 -52.98 18.23
C THR A 4 -12.27 -52.74 19.03
N LYS A 5 -11.31 -52.01 18.42
CA LYS A 5 -10.01 -51.46 18.92
C LYS A 5 -10.19 -50.26 19.91
N LEU A 6 -9.21 -49.65 20.62
CA LEU A 6 -7.78 -49.87 20.97
C LEU A 6 -7.37 -48.80 22.04
N LYS A 7 -6.52 -49.14 23.02
CA LYS A 7 -5.72 -48.27 23.96
C LYS A 7 -4.95 -49.22 24.93
N SER A 8 -3.77 -48.97 25.50
CA SER A 8 -2.77 -47.88 25.43
C SER A 8 -1.42 -48.45 25.93
N LEU A 9 -0.27 -48.02 25.41
CA LEU A 9 1.04 -48.61 25.77
C LEU A 9 2.09 -47.52 26.01
N LEU A 10 2.60 -47.44 27.25
CA LEU A 10 3.82 -46.75 27.64
C LEU A 10 4.50 -47.58 28.73
N VAL A 11 5.77 -47.92 28.52
CA VAL A 11 6.56 -48.80 29.38
C VAL A 11 7.76 -48.02 29.92
N THR A 12 7.98 -48.11 31.23
CA THR A 12 9.10 -47.48 31.93
C THR A 12 10.15 -48.53 32.26
N ALA A 13 11.40 -48.35 31.84
CA ALA A 13 12.53 -49.16 32.33
C ALA A 13 13.85 -48.38 32.30
N VAL A 14 14.33 -48.08 33.51
CA VAL A 14 15.59 -47.43 33.89
C VAL A 14 16.83 -48.14 33.33
N LEU A 15 17.84 -47.38 32.90
CA LEU A 15 19.24 -47.77 33.04
C LEU A 15 20.13 -46.53 33.23
N THR A 16 20.87 -46.50 34.34
CA THR A 16 21.85 -45.46 34.68
C THR A 16 23.26 -46.04 34.74
N LEU A 17 24.23 -45.40 34.10
CA LEU A 17 25.64 -45.49 34.49
C LEU A 17 26.34 -44.15 34.23
N ALA A 18 27.22 -43.74 35.14
CA ALA A 18 27.83 -42.41 35.14
C ALA A 18 29.29 -42.41 34.68
N VAL A 19 29.71 -41.35 34.00
CA VAL A 19 31.12 -40.92 33.92
C VAL A 19 31.17 -39.40 34.07
N THR A 20 32.14 -38.93 34.86
CA THR A 20 32.31 -37.54 35.30
C THR A 20 33.27 -36.73 34.44
N ALA A 21 32.91 -35.50 34.09
CA ALA A 21 33.84 -34.38 33.89
C ALA A 21 33.07 -33.06 33.98
N GLY A 22 33.50 -32.12 34.83
CA GLY A 22 32.81 -30.84 35.02
C GLY A 22 33.60 -29.67 34.44
N VAL A 23 32.90 -28.71 33.82
CA VAL A 23 33.38 -27.34 33.57
C VAL A 23 32.19 -26.38 33.73
N LEU A 24 32.40 -25.40 34.61
CA LEU A 24 31.90 -24.02 34.69
C LEU A 24 30.55 -23.65 34.02
N LEU A 25 29.69 -23.02 34.83
CA LEU A 25 28.57 -22.21 34.37
C LEU A 25 29.11 -20.95 33.67
N ASP A 26 28.91 -20.84 32.36
CA ASP A 26 29.24 -19.64 31.59
C ASP A 26 28.07 -18.63 31.66
N SER A 27 28.40 -17.35 31.74
CA SER A 27 27.41 -16.28 31.87
C SER A 27 26.95 -15.80 30.49
N GLU A 28 25.63 -15.81 30.23
CA GLU A 28 25.07 -15.19 29.02
C GLU A 28 25.38 -13.69 28.99
N GLN A 29 26.38 -13.32 28.19
CA GLN A 29 26.69 -11.93 27.87
C GLN A 29 25.57 -11.36 26.97
N LEU A 30 24.86 -10.35 27.46
CA LEU A 30 24.05 -9.48 26.60
C LEU A 30 24.97 -8.76 25.61
N THR A 31 25.07 -9.29 24.39
CA THR A 31 25.80 -8.63 23.30
C THR A 31 25.00 -7.41 22.84
N ALA A 32 25.53 -6.22 23.10
CA ALA A 32 24.91 -4.96 22.67
C ALA A 32 24.93 -4.84 21.13
N ALA A 33 23.76 -4.59 20.53
CA ALA A 33 23.66 -4.32 19.11
C ALA A 33 24.21 -2.91 18.78
N PRO A 34 25.05 -2.74 17.75
CA PRO A 34 25.52 -1.42 17.33
C PRO A 34 24.37 -0.63 16.68
N GLN A 35 23.97 0.46 17.34
CA GLN A 35 23.04 1.44 16.80
C GLN A 35 23.73 2.26 15.70
N ASN A 36 23.70 1.77 14.46
CA ASN A 36 24.19 2.53 13.32
C ASN A 36 23.29 3.76 13.10
N GLY A 37 23.89 4.95 13.18
CA GLY A 37 23.19 6.22 13.05
C GLY A 37 22.50 6.38 11.70
N GLY A 38 21.45 7.21 11.69
CA GLY A 38 20.65 7.48 10.49
C GLY A 38 21.47 8.16 9.39
N THR A 39 22.02 7.35 8.49
CA THR A 39 22.55 7.82 7.20
C THR A 39 21.39 7.94 6.22
N SER A 40 21.09 9.16 5.77
CA SER A 40 20.16 9.39 4.67
C SER A 40 20.55 8.50 3.47
N PRO A 41 19.61 7.81 2.80
CA PRO A 41 19.94 6.91 1.70
C PRO A 41 20.49 7.69 0.51
N VAL A 42 21.82 7.75 0.39
CA VAL A 42 22.52 8.19 -0.81
C VAL A 42 22.31 7.12 -1.87
N HIS A 43 21.41 7.36 -2.80
CA HIS A 43 21.11 6.43 -3.89
C HIS A 43 22.11 6.65 -5.02
N ASN A 44 23.13 5.79 -5.11
CA ASN A 44 24.16 5.88 -6.14
C ASN A 44 23.56 5.62 -7.53
N LEU A 45 23.51 6.65 -8.37
CA LEU A 45 23.14 6.54 -9.78
C LEU A 45 24.33 5.97 -10.58
N GLN A 46 24.56 4.67 -10.46
CA GLN A 46 25.46 3.93 -11.35
C GLN A 46 24.66 2.98 -12.25
N THR A 47 24.76 3.26 -13.55
CA THR A 47 24.30 2.50 -14.73
C THR A 47 23.06 3.07 -15.42
N ASP A 48 23.18 3.13 -16.75
CA ASP A 48 22.24 3.58 -17.78
C ASP A 48 21.76 5.04 -17.78
N GLY A 49 21.13 5.44 -18.89
CA GLY A 49 20.54 6.76 -19.11
C GLY A 49 19.27 6.94 -18.27
N GLY A 50 19.45 7.00 -16.96
CA GLY A 50 18.40 6.71 -16.00
C GLY A 50 17.43 7.86 -15.75
N ASP A 51 16.15 7.53 -15.85
CA ASP A 51 15.02 8.37 -15.44
C ASP A 51 15.16 8.73 -13.95
N VAL A 52 15.20 10.03 -13.67
CA VAL A 52 15.36 10.54 -12.31
C VAL A 52 14.01 10.84 -11.70
N GLU A 53 13.59 10.01 -10.74
CA GLU A 53 12.38 10.31 -9.99
C GLU A 53 12.59 11.38 -8.90
N VAL A 54 11.91 12.51 -9.09
CA VAL A 54 11.53 13.65 -8.23
C VAL A 54 10.23 13.46 -7.42
N PHE A 55 10.14 13.86 -6.15
CA PHE A 55 8.84 14.20 -5.52
C PHE A 55 8.70 15.72 -5.39
N VAL A 56 7.52 16.29 -5.60
CA VAL A 56 7.23 17.72 -5.44
C VAL A 56 7.67 18.23 -4.06
N LYS A 57 8.34 19.39 -4.00
CA LYS A 57 9.01 19.98 -2.83
C LYS A 57 10.22 19.21 -2.28
N PHE A 58 10.56 18.05 -2.84
CA PHE A 58 11.81 17.36 -2.51
C PHE A 58 12.95 17.83 -3.41
N THR A 59 14.17 17.52 -2.98
CA THR A 59 15.42 17.90 -3.63
C THR A 59 16.26 16.64 -3.83
N LYS A 60 16.90 16.50 -4.99
CA LYS A 60 17.77 15.37 -5.32
C LYS A 60 19.07 15.88 -5.94
N ILE A 61 20.19 15.39 -5.45
CA ILE A 61 21.51 15.68 -6.02
C ILE A 61 21.76 14.65 -7.14
N LEU A 62 22.12 15.13 -8.32
CA LEU A 62 22.57 14.31 -9.43
C LEU A 62 24.07 14.49 -9.58
N GLN A 63 24.79 13.37 -9.59
CA GLN A 63 26.22 13.34 -9.82
C GLN A 63 26.50 12.96 -11.28
N HIS A 64 27.43 13.68 -11.89
CA HIS A 64 27.95 13.41 -13.21
C HIS A 64 29.38 12.86 -13.14
N SER A 65 29.84 12.19 -14.20
CA SER A 65 31.17 11.56 -14.26
C SER A 65 32.32 12.53 -14.52
N ALA A 66 32.01 13.77 -14.92
CA ALA A 66 32.95 14.83 -15.27
C ALA A 66 32.42 16.18 -14.73
N ARG A 67 33.24 17.24 -14.81
CA ARG A 67 32.82 18.58 -14.39
C ARG A 67 31.74 19.13 -15.31
N ILE A 68 30.64 19.61 -14.74
CA ILE A 68 29.52 20.19 -15.49
C ILE A 68 29.86 21.66 -15.82
N LYS A 69 29.83 22.01 -17.12
CA LYS A 69 30.01 23.39 -17.61
C LYS A 69 28.69 24.15 -17.70
N LYS A 70 27.63 23.51 -18.18
CA LYS A 70 26.31 24.13 -18.42
C LYS A 70 25.18 23.13 -18.21
N VAL A 71 24.00 23.65 -17.89
CA VAL A 71 22.73 22.94 -17.84
C VAL A 71 21.73 23.68 -18.73
N LEU A 72 21.01 22.96 -19.57
CA LEU A 72 20.12 23.49 -20.61
C LEU A 72 18.80 22.69 -20.67
N ASP A 73 17.85 23.21 -21.47
CA ASP A 73 16.61 22.55 -21.91
C ASP A 73 15.59 22.15 -20.82
N PHE A 74 15.80 22.58 -19.58
CA PHE A 74 14.89 22.28 -18.45
C PHE A 74 13.72 23.26 -18.35
N ASP A 75 12.56 22.76 -17.91
CA ASP A 75 11.40 23.58 -17.59
C ASP A 75 11.51 24.17 -16.18
N ALA A 76 11.58 25.51 -16.11
CA ALA A 76 11.72 26.27 -14.86
C ALA A 76 10.46 26.27 -13.97
N ASP A 77 9.28 25.94 -14.51
CA ASP A 77 8.05 25.79 -13.71
C ASP A 77 7.99 24.42 -13.02
N VAL A 78 8.67 23.41 -13.58
CA VAL A 78 8.70 22.03 -13.08
C VAL A 78 9.87 21.81 -12.12
N VAL A 79 11.08 22.22 -12.52
CA VAL A 79 12.31 22.08 -11.71
C VAL A 79 13.15 23.35 -11.68
N ARG A 80 13.86 23.54 -10.57
CA ARG A 80 14.95 24.52 -10.44
C ARG A 80 16.26 23.77 -10.22
N ILE A 81 17.33 24.19 -10.88
CA ILE A 81 18.63 23.49 -10.84
C ILE A 81 19.71 24.46 -10.37
N ASP A 82 20.42 24.10 -9.29
CA ASP A 82 21.60 24.83 -8.80
C ASP A 82 22.85 23.95 -8.90
N ALA A 83 24.02 24.57 -9.08
CA ALA A 83 25.30 23.89 -8.92
C ALA A 83 25.64 23.71 -7.42
N VAL A 84 26.21 22.55 -7.05
CA VAL A 84 26.66 22.31 -5.66
C VAL A 84 27.97 23.05 -5.41
N GLN A 85 28.02 23.86 -4.34
CA GLN A 85 29.25 24.53 -3.95
C GLN A 85 30.31 23.50 -3.50
N GLY A 86 31.50 23.57 -4.09
CA GLY A 86 32.60 22.64 -3.83
C GLY A 86 32.58 21.34 -4.66
N HIS A 87 31.45 20.98 -5.27
CA HIS A 87 31.29 19.76 -6.08
C HIS A 87 30.83 20.09 -7.51
N PRO A 88 31.75 20.41 -8.43
CA PRO A 88 31.41 20.85 -9.78
C PRO A 88 31.01 19.68 -10.71
N ASP A 89 31.06 18.45 -10.19
CA ASP A 89 30.48 17.22 -10.74
C ASP A 89 29.00 17.03 -10.35
N GLN A 90 28.45 17.87 -9.46
CA GLN A 90 27.11 17.69 -8.89
C GLN A 90 26.18 18.88 -9.16
N ILE A 91 24.93 18.57 -9.48
CA ILE A 91 23.82 19.54 -9.52
C ILE A 91 22.73 19.14 -8.54
N THR A 92 22.07 20.14 -7.98
CA THR A 92 20.92 19.98 -7.09
C THR A 92 19.65 20.29 -7.87
N VAL A 93 18.79 19.29 -8.04
CA VAL A 93 17.47 19.43 -8.65
C VAL A 93 16.43 19.61 -7.56
N TYR A 94 15.75 20.76 -7.58
CA TYR A 94 14.61 21.09 -6.73
C TYR A 94 13.32 20.89 -7.52
N ALA A 95 12.43 20.02 -7.06
CA ALA A 95 11.14 19.77 -7.69
C ALA A 95 10.10 20.81 -7.22
N LEU A 96 9.57 21.59 -8.15
CA LEU A 96 8.59 22.65 -7.87
C LEU A 96 7.15 22.19 -8.11
N LYS A 97 6.91 21.53 -9.24
CA LYS A 97 5.57 21.12 -9.71
C LYS A 97 5.62 19.71 -10.31
N ALA A 98 4.54 18.96 -10.20
CA ALA A 98 4.42 17.66 -10.84
C ALA A 98 4.45 17.80 -12.37
N GLY A 99 5.16 16.89 -13.04
CA GLY A 99 5.41 16.95 -14.48
C GLY A 99 6.62 16.12 -14.91
N ILE A 100 6.93 16.17 -16.21
CA ILE A 100 8.13 15.56 -16.79
C ILE A 100 8.95 16.68 -17.42
N THR A 101 10.25 16.69 -17.18
CA THR A 101 11.20 17.61 -17.81
C THR A 101 12.47 16.87 -18.18
N THR A 102 12.99 17.14 -19.38
CA THR A 102 14.35 16.72 -19.75
C THR A 102 15.34 17.78 -19.26
N VAL A 103 16.55 17.36 -18.93
CA VAL A 103 17.67 18.24 -18.56
C VAL A 103 18.88 17.84 -19.40
N THR A 104 19.41 18.78 -20.18
CA THR A 104 20.66 18.57 -20.93
C THR A 104 21.83 19.09 -20.09
N LEU A 105 22.71 18.20 -19.66
CA LEU A 105 23.98 18.54 -19.05
C LEU A 105 25.08 18.60 -20.11
N ILE A 106 25.95 19.61 -20.05
CA ILE A 106 27.16 19.70 -20.87
C ILE A 106 28.38 19.62 -19.95
N ASP A 107 29.26 18.66 -20.22
CA ASP A 107 30.49 18.42 -19.45
C ASP A 107 31.68 19.29 -19.91
N GLU A 108 32.83 19.13 -19.26
CA GLU A 108 34.06 19.86 -19.58
C GLU A 108 34.65 19.56 -20.96
N PHE A 109 34.34 18.39 -21.53
CA PHE A 109 34.77 17.90 -22.83
C PHE A 109 33.78 18.25 -23.96
N ASP A 110 32.75 19.04 -23.66
CA ASP A 110 31.64 19.42 -24.55
C ASP A 110 30.76 18.22 -25.00
N ASN A 111 30.75 17.12 -24.24
CA ASN A 111 29.74 16.08 -24.40
C ASN A 111 28.41 16.55 -23.80
N SER A 112 27.31 16.35 -24.53
CA SER A 112 25.96 16.54 -24.02
C SER A 112 25.37 15.22 -23.51
N ARG A 113 24.78 15.24 -22.32
CA ARG A 113 23.99 14.12 -21.77
C ARG A 113 22.62 14.61 -21.37
N GLN A 114 21.58 14.00 -21.93
CA GLN A 114 20.20 14.22 -21.52
C GLN A 114 19.85 13.29 -20.35
N VAL A 115 19.07 13.81 -19.42
CA VAL A 115 18.50 13.10 -18.27
C VAL A 115 17.03 13.47 -18.19
N GLU A 116 16.13 12.49 -18.20
CA GLU A 116 14.71 12.72 -17.97
C GLU A 116 14.44 12.77 -16.46
N ILE A 117 13.65 13.75 -16.02
CA ILE A 117 13.26 13.93 -14.63
C ILE A 117 11.74 13.86 -14.52
N LEU A 118 11.25 12.78 -13.92
CA LEU A 118 9.85 12.59 -13.59
C LEU A 118 9.59 13.15 -12.19
N VAL A 119 8.82 14.24 -12.10
CA VAL A 119 8.40 14.83 -10.83
C VAL A 119 6.98 14.37 -10.48
N ARG A 120 6.87 13.54 -9.44
CA ARG A 120 5.61 13.00 -8.92
C ARG A 120 5.09 13.78 -7.71
N GLY A 121 3.78 13.77 -7.54
CA GLY A 121 3.11 14.27 -6.34
C GLY A 121 3.44 13.47 -5.09
N ASP A 122 3.41 14.09 -3.91
CA ASP A 122 3.63 13.39 -2.63
C ASP A 122 2.32 12.99 -1.95
N VAL A 123 1.71 11.93 -2.45
CA VAL A 123 0.49 11.31 -1.91
C VAL A 123 0.74 10.50 -0.63
N ARG A 124 1.99 10.28 -0.21
CA ARG A 124 2.34 9.31 0.85
C ARG A 124 1.71 9.66 2.19
N HIS A 125 1.55 10.95 2.48
CA HIS A 125 0.89 11.40 3.70
C HIS A 125 -0.59 11.01 3.72
N LEU A 126 -1.35 11.33 2.66
CA LEU A 126 -2.76 10.98 2.53
C LEU A 126 -2.95 9.45 2.50
N GLN A 127 -2.16 8.73 1.70
CA GLN A 127 -2.19 7.25 1.64
C GLN A 127 -1.95 6.61 3.02
N SER A 128 -1.00 7.13 3.80
CA SER A 128 -0.68 6.64 5.16
C SER A 128 -1.73 7.03 6.21
N PHE A 129 -2.49 8.11 5.96
CA PHE A 129 -3.62 8.51 6.78
C PHE A 129 -4.82 7.60 6.52
N LEU A 130 -5.23 7.45 5.25
CA LEU A 130 -6.34 6.59 4.86
C LEU A 130 -6.13 5.14 5.31
N LYS A 131 -4.95 4.56 5.06
CA LYS A 131 -4.61 3.18 5.49
C LYS A 131 -4.66 2.96 7.01
N ARG A 132 -4.58 4.03 7.81
CA ARG A 132 -4.65 3.97 9.28
C ARG A 132 -6.08 4.13 9.81
N HIS A 133 -6.90 4.94 9.14
CA HIS A 133 -8.28 5.19 9.52
C HIS A 133 -9.27 4.18 8.92
N PHE A 134 -8.95 3.63 7.75
CA PHE A 134 -9.75 2.66 7.00
C PHE A 134 -8.91 1.41 6.69
N PRO A 135 -8.57 0.59 7.71
CA PRO A 135 -7.69 -0.58 7.52
C PRO A 135 -8.36 -1.71 6.71
N ASP A 136 -9.69 -1.76 6.69
CA ASP A 136 -10.48 -2.76 5.96
C ASP A 136 -10.73 -2.38 4.49
N ASP A 137 -10.49 -1.12 4.12
CA ASP A 137 -10.71 -0.60 2.77
C ASP A 137 -9.40 -0.58 1.97
N ALA A 138 -9.44 -1.12 0.75
CA ALA A 138 -8.31 -1.19 -0.16
C ALA A 138 -8.30 0.03 -1.09
N VAL A 139 -7.92 1.19 -0.55
CA VAL A 139 -7.88 2.48 -1.29
C VAL A 139 -6.45 2.86 -1.69
N GLU A 140 -6.28 3.13 -2.97
CA GLU A 140 -5.05 3.64 -3.58
C GLU A 140 -5.22 5.13 -3.93
N VAL A 141 -4.15 5.91 -3.71
CA VAL A 141 -4.12 7.37 -3.89
C VAL A 141 -3.05 7.72 -4.91
N GLU A 142 -3.43 8.44 -5.97
CA GLU A 142 -2.52 8.92 -7.01
C GLU A 142 -2.74 10.41 -7.26
N GLU A 143 -1.68 11.19 -7.50
CA GLU A 143 -1.80 12.62 -7.85
C GLU A 143 -1.71 12.80 -9.36
N ILE A 144 -2.73 13.44 -9.94
CA ILE A 144 -2.84 13.72 -11.37
C ILE A 144 -3.05 15.23 -11.54
N ASN A 145 -2.06 15.93 -12.10
CA ASN A 145 -2.11 17.37 -12.38
C ASN A 145 -2.47 18.27 -11.18
N GLY A 146 -2.15 17.85 -9.95
CA GLY A 146 -2.49 18.58 -8.71
C GLY A 146 -3.88 18.27 -8.16
N SER A 147 -4.65 17.41 -8.82
CA SER A 147 -5.86 16.77 -8.31
C SER A 147 -5.51 15.37 -7.79
N VAL A 148 -6.32 14.81 -6.89
CA VAL A 148 -6.08 13.45 -6.35
C VAL A 148 -7.09 12.44 -6.86
N LEU A 149 -6.60 11.35 -7.44
CA LEU A 149 -7.37 10.17 -7.79
C LEU A 149 -7.45 9.23 -6.58
N LEU A 150 -8.67 8.84 -6.23
CA LEU A 150 -8.98 7.82 -5.24
C LEU A 150 -9.52 6.57 -5.96
N ALA A 151 -8.77 5.48 -5.94
CA ALA A 151 -9.10 4.23 -6.61
C ALA A 151 -9.18 3.06 -5.62
N GLY A 152 -9.74 1.93 -6.05
CA GLY A 152 -9.79 0.70 -5.27
C GLY A 152 -11.17 0.35 -4.71
N TRP A 153 -11.21 -0.32 -3.57
CA TRP A 153 -12.42 -0.95 -3.00
C TRP A 153 -12.71 -0.51 -1.57
N VAL A 154 -13.97 -0.18 -1.30
CA VAL A 154 -14.46 0.31 0.00
C VAL A 154 -15.60 -0.59 0.48
N THR A 155 -15.49 -1.11 1.70
CA THR A 155 -16.41 -2.08 2.31
C THR A 155 -17.79 -1.52 2.64
N GLN A 156 -17.86 -0.24 3.05
CA GLN A 156 -19.08 0.44 3.45
C GLN A 156 -19.31 1.69 2.59
N PRO A 157 -20.50 1.89 1.97
CA PRO A 157 -20.81 3.10 1.20
C PRO A 157 -20.58 4.40 1.96
N GLU A 158 -20.74 4.39 3.28
CA GLU A 158 -20.56 5.52 4.18
C GLU A 158 -19.10 6.02 4.22
N HIS A 159 -18.13 5.11 4.09
CA HIS A 159 -16.70 5.46 4.12
C HIS A 159 -16.30 6.27 2.87
N ILE A 160 -16.93 6.06 1.72
CA ILE A 160 -16.63 6.81 0.47
C ILE A 160 -16.69 8.32 0.70
N ASN A 161 -17.76 8.80 1.32
CA ASN A 161 -17.94 10.23 1.59
C ASN A 161 -16.91 10.76 2.60
N GLN A 162 -16.55 9.95 3.59
CA GLN A 162 -15.53 10.31 4.58
C GLN A 162 -14.15 10.43 3.93
N ILE A 163 -13.75 9.43 3.15
CA ILE A 163 -12.47 9.39 2.42
C ILE A 163 -12.35 10.58 1.46
N VAL A 164 -13.43 10.92 0.72
CA VAL A 164 -13.46 12.10 -0.16
C VAL A 164 -13.28 13.39 0.64
N SER A 165 -14.04 13.60 1.74
CA SER A 165 -13.89 14.81 2.57
C SER A 165 -12.50 14.97 3.21
N ILE A 166 -11.83 13.85 3.50
CA ILE A 166 -10.43 13.84 3.96
C ILE A 166 -9.52 14.27 2.81
N ALA A 167 -9.67 13.70 1.62
CA ALA A 167 -8.86 14.03 0.45
C ALA A 167 -9.01 15.50 0.01
N GLU A 168 -10.22 16.07 0.08
CA GLU A 168 -10.52 17.50 -0.16
C GLU A 168 -9.75 18.46 0.77
N THR A 169 -9.29 17.96 1.93
CA THR A 169 -8.44 18.75 2.86
C THR A 169 -6.98 18.83 2.39
N PHE A 170 -6.52 17.89 1.56
CA PHE A 170 -5.15 17.85 1.03
C PHE A 170 -5.04 18.42 -0.38
N TYR A 171 -6.07 18.23 -1.21
CA TYR A 171 -6.08 18.56 -2.63
C TYR A 171 -7.36 19.33 -3.00
N PRO A 172 -7.26 20.34 -3.91
CA PRO A 172 -8.41 21.18 -4.26
C PRO A 172 -9.47 20.46 -5.10
N GLU A 173 -9.11 19.35 -5.75
CA GLU A 173 -10.00 18.55 -6.58
C GLU A 173 -9.74 17.06 -6.33
N VAL A 174 -10.81 16.29 -6.17
CA VAL A 174 -10.79 14.86 -5.84
C VAL A 174 -11.58 14.07 -6.88
N LEU A 175 -10.90 13.18 -7.59
CA LEU A 175 -11.48 12.26 -8.57
C LEU A 175 -11.79 10.94 -7.86
N ASN A 176 -13.07 10.69 -7.60
CA ASN A 176 -13.51 9.44 -6.98
C ASN A 176 -13.74 8.33 -8.03
N GLN A 177 -12.90 7.30 -8.01
CA GLN A 177 -13.06 6.05 -8.76
C GLN A 177 -13.13 4.81 -7.84
N MET A 178 -13.40 5.02 -6.55
CA MET A 178 -13.57 3.93 -5.58
C MET A 178 -14.83 3.12 -5.89
N ARG A 179 -14.77 1.82 -5.66
CA ARG A 179 -15.87 0.87 -5.87
C ARG A 179 -16.34 0.30 -4.54
N ILE A 180 -17.63 0.08 -4.39
CA ILE A 180 -18.18 -0.56 -3.19
C ILE A 180 -17.89 -2.06 -3.27
N GLY A 181 -17.04 -2.55 -2.37
CA GLY A 181 -16.64 -3.94 -2.24
C GLY A 181 -17.60 -4.70 -1.31
N GLY A 182 -18.55 -5.42 -1.89
CA GLY A 182 -19.46 -6.26 -1.11
C GLY A 182 -20.44 -7.02 -1.99
N VAL A 183 -20.99 -8.13 -1.48
CA VAL A 183 -22.17 -8.74 -2.09
C VAL A 183 -23.37 -7.86 -1.80
N GLN A 184 -24.10 -7.44 -2.84
CA GLN A 184 -25.33 -6.67 -2.67
C GLN A 184 -26.35 -7.52 -1.91
N GLN A 185 -26.58 -7.22 -0.63
CA GLN A 185 -27.52 -7.96 0.20
C GLN A 185 -28.96 -7.64 -0.23
N VAL A 186 -29.61 -8.60 -0.89
CA VAL A 186 -31.03 -8.52 -1.24
C VAL A 186 -31.87 -8.98 -0.05
N MET A 187 -32.66 -8.06 0.52
CA MET A 187 -33.57 -8.38 1.62
C MET A 187 -34.79 -9.18 1.12
N LEU A 188 -34.79 -10.48 1.35
CA LEU A 188 -35.91 -11.37 1.01
C LEU A 188 -37.06 -11.28 2.03
N LYS A 189 -38.06 -10.45 1.76
CA LYS A 189 -39.30 -10.39 2.56
C LYS A 189 -40.30 -11.48 2.12
N ALA A 190 -40.09 -12.71 2.56
CA ALA A 190 -41.04 -13.81 2.36
C ALA A 190 -42.12 -13.83 3.47
N THR A 191 -43.40 -13.74 3.10
CA THR A 191 -44.52 -14.01 4.00
C THR A 191 -44.98 -15.44 3.80
N VAL A 192 -44.73 -16.31 4.79
CA VAL A 192 -45.14 -17.71 4.75
C VAL A 192 -46.60 -17.83 5.18
N MET A 193 -47.46 -18.35 4.31
CA MET A 193 -48.84 -18.73 4.63
C MET A 193 -49.00 -20.24 4.53
N GLU A 194 -49.24 -20.92 5.66
CA GLU A 194 -49.51 -22.35 5.69
C GLU A 194 -51.00 -22.62 5.43
N VAL A 195 -51.31 -23.43 4.41
CA VAL A 195 -52.70 -23.80 4.06
C VAL A 195 -52.99 -25.25 4.44
N ASN A 196 -53.65 -25.44 5.59
CA ASN A 196 -54.06 -26.77 6.02
C ASN A 196 -55.31 -27.25 5.25
N ARG A 197 -55.09 -28.03 4.18
CA ARG A 197 -56.15 -28.57 3.33
C ARG A 197 -57.14 -29.49 4.06
N SER A 198 -56.71 -30.17 5.12
CA SER A 198 -57.59 -31.05 5.91
C SER A 198 -58.65 -30.25 6.69
N LYS A 199 -58.26 -29.12 7.29
CA LYS A 199 -59.20 -28.19 7.95
C LYS A 199 -60.20 -27.59 6.96
N ILE A 200 -59.76 -27.24 5.74
CA ILE A 200 -60.65 -26.75 4.67
C ILE A 200 -61.68 -27.82 4.28
N ARG A 201 -61.26 -29.09 4.12
CA ARG A 201 -62.18 -30.19 3.79
C ARG A 201 -63.16 -30.52 4.92
N GLN A 202 -62.75 -30.38 6.18
CA GLN A 202 -63.65 -30.56 7.33
C GLN A 202 -64.71 -29.43 7.43
N PHE A 203 -64.37 -28.23 6.99
CA PHE A 203 -65.32 -27.11 6.80
C PHE A 203 -66.12 -27.20 5.49
N GLY A 204 -65.98 -28.29 4.72
CA GLY A 204 -66.72 -28.51 3.48
C GLY A 204 -68.22 -28.60 3.74
N MET A 205 -68.94 -27.53 3.41
CA MET A 205 -70.40 -27.46 3.50
C MET A 205 -71.03 -28.63 2.74
N ASN A 206 -71.89 -29.39 3.41
CA ASN A 206 -72.52 -30.56 2.82
C ASN A 206 -73.70 -30.14 1.95
N PHE A 207 -73.41 -29.80 0.69
CA PHE A 207 -74.39 -29.34 -0.31
C PHE A 207 -75.46 -30.39 -0.71
N GLY A 208 -75.45 -31.60 -0.11
CA GLY A 208 -76.39 -32.68 -0.39
C GLY A 208 -77.74 -32.62 0.34
N LEU A 209 -78.06 -31.53 1.05
CA LEU A 209 -79.26 -31.43 1.91
C LEU A 209 -80.33 -30.45 1.37
N ILE A 210 -80.26 -30.08 0.09
CA ILE A 210 -81.28 -29.31 -0.63
C ILE A 210 -81.50 -29.98 -2.00
N GLY A 211 -82.44 -30.92 -2.09
CA GLY A 211 -82.72 -31.66 -3.33
C GLY A 211 -83.71 -32.82 -3.18
N ASN A 212 -85.00 -32.48 -3.04
CA ASN A 212 -86.18 -33.35 -2.89
C ASN A 212 -86.22 -34.28 -1.66
#